data_AF-A0A1I5GL59-F1
#
_entry.id   AF-A0A1I5GL59-F1
#
_cell.length_a   1.000
_cell.length_b   1.000
_cell.length_c   1.000
_cell.angle_alpha   90.00
_cell.angle_beta   90.00
_cell.angle_gamma   90.00
#
_symmetry.space_group_name_H-M   'P 1'
#
loop_
_entity.id
_entity.type
_entity.pdbx_description
1 polymer ?
#
loop_
_entity_poly.entity_id
_entity_poly.type
_entity_poly.pdbx_seq_one_letter_code
_entity_poly.pdbx_strand_id
1 'polypeptide(L)'
;MNAVTQPAFPAQRSNGSPSSPSTGRRRSRWLAAAELGLVSSTFSTVVSQLFAARIGRDAAVDWMTVAAIPARDWAISAEPTWNAILAGIAFHQWADFSWALVFFGVLGRWTTGLRPLTILLLALPWAVFSSSMEWFVLVPLLPFWQPLFTLQQPYWIGLLVHGSSAVMYPLFVRLRWTRGHAPEHDVHFANIWMMAALAMIAALGTIALFGSHGHELPWVGGDRDADQAYLRHMSTHHAQGIELARIAAERAQDPHLRKLAQLMVASQLGENRIFENWWLSWFDTEMPDCSTEERAAMPGFLTQAEMHQVKTAPSEQFDTAFVEAMSKHHRGAVKMADQMWHGNGDLRLRIMAHAIRHEQQGEIALMHGANGVAAVTIAFRNMLRDNVN
;
A
#
# COMPACT_ATOMS: atom_id res chain seq x y z
N MET A 1 59.46 -30.31 77.20
CA MET A 1 58.26 -31.04 76.73
C MET A 1 57.09 -30.09 76.90
N ASN A 2 56.79 -29.27 75.88
CA ASN A 2 55.77 -29.52 74.83
C ASN A 2 54.37 -29.59 75.47
N ALA A 3 53.36 -28.80 75.11
CA ALA A 3 53.19 -27.86 74.01
C ALA A 3 52.11 -26.82 74.38
N VAL A 4 52.26 -25.60 73.86
CA VAL A 4 51.31 -24.49 73.96
C VAL A 4 50.25 -24.66 72.87
N THR A 5 48.98 -24.76 73.23
CA THR A 5 47.84 -24.75 72.30
C THR A 5 47.24 -23.35 72.21
N GLN A 6 47.38 -22.71 71.04
CA GLN A 6 46.67 -21.47 70.70
C GLN A 6 45.21 -21.78 70.28
N PRO A 7 44.22 -20.95 70.66
CA PRO A 7 42.88 -21.05 70.11
C PRO A 7 42.79 -20.35 68.75
N ALA A 8 42.37 -21.11 67.74
CA ALA A 8 42.15 -20.66 66.37
C ALA A 8 40.89 -19.78 66.24
N PHE A 9 41.01 -18.69 65.49
CA PHE A 9 39.90 -17.84 65.07
C PHE A 9 38.86 -18.62 64.25
N PRO A 10 37.55 -18.37 64.40
CA PRO A 10 36.54 -18.98 63.56
C PRO A 10 36.59 -18.40 62.15
N ALA A 11 36.84 -19.26 61.17
CA ALA A 11 36.75 -18.94 59.75
C ALA A 11 35.33 -18.45 59.40
N GLN A 12 35.26 -17.28 58.75
CA GLN A 12 34.07 -16.80 58.06
C GLN A 12 33.53 -17.90 57.15
N ARG A 13 32.34 -18.43 57.48
CA ARG A 13 31.55 -19.21 56.53
C ARG A 13 31.18 -18.28 55.39
N SER A 14 31.75 -18.52 54.21
CA SER A 14 31.29 -17.92 52.98
C SER A 14 29.82 -18.29 52.79
N ASN A 15 28.95 -17.28 52.86
CA ASN A 15 27.59 -17.39 52.37
C ASN A 15 27.67 -17.73 50.88
N GLY A 16 27.52 -19.02 50.55
CA GLY A 16 27.11 -19.44 49.23
C GLY A 16 25.74 -18.83 48.96
N SER A 17 25.72 -17.66 48.34
CA SER A 17 24.52 -17.10 47.72
C SER A 17 23.94 -18.19 46.80
N PRO A 18 22.64 -18.52 46.89
CA PRO A 18 22.03 -19.35 45.87
C PRO A 18 22.24 -18.63 44.55
N SER A 19 22.86 -19.31 43.59
CA SER A 19 22.97 -18.84 42.21
C SER A 19 21.59 -18.37 41.79
N SER A 20 21.45 -17.06 41.59
CA SER A 20 20.23 -16.49 41.02
C SER A 20 19.90 -17.27 39.75
N PRO A 21 18.63 -17.67 39.53
CA PRO A 21 18.24 -18.23 38.24
C PRO A 21 18.70 -17.22 37.19
N SER A 22 19.37 -17.68 36.15
CA SER A 22 19.95 -16.83 35.10
C SER A 22 18.91 -15.83 34.60
N THR A 23 18.90 -14.64 35.19
CA THR A 23 17.98 -13.58 34.81
C THR A 23 18.40 -13.21 33.39
N GLY A 24 17.57 -13.56 32.41
CA GLY A 24 17.93 -13.47 31.00
C GLY A 24 18.63 -12.15 30.69
N ARG A 25 19.78 -12.21 30.02
CA ARG A 25 20.51 -10.99 29.68
C ARG A 25 19.73 -10.28 28.57
N ARG A 26 19.15 -9.12 28.90
CA ARG A 26 18.45 -8.30 27.91
C ARG A 26 19.45 -7.69 26.94
N ARG A 27 19.05 -7.62 25.67
CA ARG A 27 19.77 -6.91 24.63
C ARG A 27 19.46 -5.41 24.71
N SER A 28 20.29 -4.59 24.07
CA SER A 28 19.90 -3.21 23.74
C SER A 28 18.54 -3.19 23.03
N ARG A 29 17.59 -2.45 23.59
CA ARG A 29 16.25 -2.27 23.02
C ARG A 29 16.29 -1.67 21.61
N TRP A 30 17.27 -0.83 21.33
CA TRP A 30 17.46 -0.22 20.01
C TRP A 30 17.89 -1.24 18.96
N LEU A 31 18.79 -2.16 19.32
CA LEU A 31 19.19 -3.24 18.41
C LEU A 31 18.04 -4.22 18.17
N ALA A 32 17.27 -4.55 19.21
CA ALA A 32 16.08 -5.40 19.08
C ALA A 32 15.00 -4.73 18.22
N ALA A 33 14.80 -3.41 18.39
CA ALA A 33 13.86 -2.63 17.60
C ALA A 33 14.28 -2.54 16.13
N ALA A 34 15.58 -2.36 15.85
CA ALA A 34 16.11 -2.34 14.49
C ALA A 34 15.91 -3.69 13.80
N GLU A 35 16.25 -4.80 14.44
CA GLU A 35 16.01 -6.13 13.88
C GLU A 35 14.53 -6.40 13.63
N LEU A 36 13.67 -6.01 14.58
CA LEU A 36 12.23 -6.11 14.38
C LEU A 36 11.76 -5.26 13.21
N GLY A 37 12.23 -4.03 13.09
CA GLY A 37 11.89 -3.11 12.01
C GLY A 37 12.23 -3.69 10.65
N LEU A 38 13.37 -4.37 10.51
CA LEU A 38 13.74 -5.07 9.27
C LEU A 38 12.78 -6.24 8.98
N VAL A 39 12.42 -7.02 10.00
CA VAL A 39 11.50 -8.16 9.86
C VAL A 39 10.09 -7.69 9.49
N SER A 40 9.56 -6.69 10.22
CA SER A 40 8.21 -6.18 10.01
C SER A 40 8.08 -5.47 8.67
N SER A 41 9.07 -4.66 8.28
CA SER A 41 9.05 -3.97 6.99
C SER A 41 9.19 -4.92 5.81
N THR A 42 10.04 -5.95 5.92
CA THR A 42 10.14 -7.00 4.88
C THR A 42 8.83 -7.76 4.75
N PHE A 43 8.23 -8.14 5.88
CA PHE A 43 6.96 -8.83 5.89
C PHE A 43 5.85 -8.00 5.25
N SER A 44 5.70 -6.71 5.62
CA SER A 44 4.69 -5.84 5.02
C SER A 44 4.93 -5.62 3.52
N THR A 45 6.19 -5.51 3.08
CA THR A 45 6.54 -5.45 1.63
C THR A 45 6.06 -6.69 0.89
N VAL A 46 6.38 -7.89 1.40
CA VAL A 46 6.00 -9.15 0.76
C VAL A 46 4.49 -9.34 0.75
N VAL A 47 3.81 -9.03 1.86
CA VAL A 47 2.34 -9.11 1.93
C VAL A 47 1.70 -8.14 0.94
N SER A 48 2.17 -6.89 0.87
CA SER A 48 1.63 -5.88 -0.07
C SER A 48 1.85 -6.32 -1.52
N GLN A 49 3.05 -6.78 -1.85
CA GLN A 49 3.40 -7.26 -3.19
C GLN A 49 2.53 -8.44 -3.63
N LEU A 50 2.33 -9.41 -2.74
CA LEU A 50 1.55 -10.60 -3.06
C LEU A 50 0.07 -10.26 -3.08
N PHE A 51 -0.45 -9.45 -2.15
CA PHE A 51 -1.88 -9.26 -1.99
C PHE A 51 -2.50 -8.23 -2.95
N ALA A 52 -1.71 -7.30 -3.51
CA ALA A 52 -2.21 -6.17 -4.31
C ALA A 52 -3.23 -6.56 -5.40
N ALA A 53 -2.90 -7.53 -6.26
CA ALA A 53 -3.79 -7.93 -7.36
C ALA A 53 -5.13 -8.51 -6.88
N ARG A 54 -5.19 -9.07 -5.66
CA ARG A 54 -6.44 -9.62 -5.08
C ARG A 54 -7.41 -8.54 -4.65
N ILE A 55 -6.96 -7.29 -4.57
CA ILE A 55 -7.77 -6.13 -4.17
C ILE A 55 -7.74 -5.04 -5.25
N GLY A 56 -7.47 -5.41 -6.51
CA GLY A 56 -7.57 -4.47 -7.62
C GLY A 56 -6.40 -3.52 -7.79
N ARG A 57 -5.21 -3.88 -7.29
CA ARG A 57 -4.03 -3.01 -7.28
C ARG A 57 -2.86 -3.62 -8.03
N ASP A 58 -2.20 -2.82 -8.87
CA ASP A 58 -0.97 -3.21 -9.56
C ASP A 58 0.23 -2.84 -8.69
N ALA A 59 0.91 -3.87 -8.15
CA ALA A 59 2.01 -3.67 -7.22
C ALA A 59 3.18 -2.88 -7.82
N ALA A 60 3.45 -3.01 -9.13
CA ALA A 60 4.54 -2.27 -9.76
C ALA A 60 4.22 -0.77 -9.85
N VAL A 61 2.97 -0.44 -10.19
CA VAL A 61 2.47 0.94 -10.15
C VAL A 61 2.49 1.47 -8.73
N ASP A 62 2.03 0.69 -7.75
CA ASP A 62 2.03 1.11 -6.34
C ASP A 62 3.44 1.42 -5.85
N TRP A 63 4.44 0.57 -6.12
CA TRP A 63 5.83 0.84 -5.72
C TRP A 63 6.43 2.05 -6.43
N MET A 64 6.18 2.21 -7.73
CA MET A 64 6.59 3.42 -8.46
C MET A 64 5.97 4.68 -7.84
N THR A 65 4.70 4.59 -7.47
CA THR A 65 3.94 5.68 -6.83
C THR A 65 4.56 5.99 -5.47
N VAL A 66 4.84 4.99 -4.63
CA VAL A 66 5.57 5.17 -3.35
C VAL A 66 6.95 5.81 -3.56
N ALA A 67 7.68 5.42 -4.61
CA ALA A 67 8.97 6.00 -4.95
C ALA A 67 8.86 7.48 -5.33
N ALA A 68 7.71 7.89 -5.86
CA ALA A 68 7.44 9.29 -6.12
C ALA A 68 7.48 10.10 -4.83
N ILE A 69 7.15 9.58 -3.64
CA ILE A 69 7.19 10.36 -2.38
C ILE A 69 8.54 11.07 -2.14
N PRO A 70 9.71 10.39 -2.18
CA PRO A 70 10.99 11.07 -2.09
C PRO A 70 11.50 11.62 -3.43
N ALA A 71 11.17 10.97 -4.57
CA ALA A 71 11.78 11.26 -5.87
C ALA A 71 10.95 12.16 -6.81
N ARG A 72 9.74 12.52 -6.38
CA ARG A 72 8.73 13.29 -7.15
C ARG A 72 8.48 12.66 -8.52
N ASP A 73 8.20 13.50 -9.51
CA ASP A 73 7.92 13.19 -10.89
C ASP A 73 9.02 12.37 -11.60
N TRP A 74 10.24 12.28 -11.04
CA TRP A 74 11.31 11.50 -11.64
C TRP A 74 11.08 9.99 -11.54
N ALA A 75 10.35 9.53 -10.53
CA ALA A 75 9.99 8.13 -10.40
C ALA A 75 8.89 7.71 -11.38
N ILE A 76 8.08 8.66 -11.86
CA ILE A 76 6.88 8.40 -12.65
C ILE A 76 7.23 8.12 -14.11
N SER A 77 6.69 7.02 -14.63
CA SER A 77 6.77 6.61 -16.03
C SER A 77 5.53 5.80 -16.42
N ALA A 78 5.22 5.75 -17.72
CA ALA A 78 4.09 4.97 -18.25
C ALA A 78 4.23 3.46 -18.03
N GLU A 79 5.48 3.00 -17.89
CA GLU A 79 5.82 1.64 -17.48
C GLU A 79 6.72 1.73 -16.24
N PRO A 80 6.31 1.17 -15.09
CA PRO A 80 7.14 1.18 -13.89
C PRO A 80 8.54 0.60 -14.12
N THR A 81 9.57 1.41 -13.87
CA THR A 81 10.95 0.93 -14.00
C THR A 81 11.41 0.18 -12.74
N TRP A 82 12.34 -0.75 -12.88
CA TRP A 82 12.94 -1.44 -11.74
C TRP A 82 13.58 -0.49 -10.72
N ASN A 83 14.18 0.61 -11.17
CA ASN A 83 14.74 1.62 -10.29
C ASN A 83 13.66 2.30 -9.43
N ALA A 84 12.52 2.66 -10.05
CA ALA A 84 11.39 3.22 -9.31
C ALA A 84 10.81 2.20 -8.34
N ILE A 85 10.60 0.95 -8.77
CA ILE A 85 10.08 -0.11 -7.91
C ILE A 85 11.00 -0.32 -6.68
N LEU A 86 12.31 -0.47 -6.89
CA LEU A 86 13.27 -0.66 -5.82
C LEU A 86 13.36 0.56 -4.88
N ALA A 87 13.29 1.78 -5.43
CA ALA A 87 13.27 3.00 -4.63
C ALA A 87 11.99 3.08 -3.77
N GLY A 88 10.84 2.67 -4.31
CA GLY A 88 9.57 2.62 -3.59
C GLY A 88 9.60 1.61 -2.44
N ILE A 89 10.09 0.39 -2.72
CA ILE A 89 10.28 -0.64 -1.69
C ILE A 89 11.24 -0.13 -0.60
N ALA A 90 12.36 0.47 -0.98
CA ALA A 90 13.34 0.98 -0.03
C ALA A 90 12.77 2.10 0.85
N PHE A 91 12.00 3.04 0.26
CA PHE A 91 11.36 4.12 0.99
C PHE A 91 10.29 3.60 1.95
N HIS A 92 9.43 2.70 1.50
CA HIS A 92 8.46 1.99 2.35
C HIS A 92 9.15 1.29 3.52
N GLN A 93 10.20 0.51 3.23
CA GLN A 93 10.89 -0.24 4.27
C GLN A 93 11.58 0.66 5.30
N TRP A 94 12.14 1.79 4.85
CA TRP A 94 12.70 2.80 5.73
C TRP A 94 11.64 3.41 6.65
N ALA A 95 10.45 3.71 6.12
CA ALA A 95 9.35 4.29 6.89
C ALA A 95 8.87 3.31 7.98
N ASP A 96 8.55 2.07 7.62
CA ASP A 96 8.14 1.01 8.55
C ASP A 96 9.20 0.71 9.62
N PHE A 97 10.47 0.61 9.19
CA PHE A 97 11.60 0.42 10.09
C PHE A 97 11.70 1.57 11.12
N SER A 98 11.50 2.80 10.67
CA SER A 98 11.55 3.99 11.53
C SER A 98 10.44 3.96 12.59
N TRP A 99 9.23 3.55 12.22
CA TRP A 99 8.13 3.43 13.20
C TRP A 99 8.39 2.35 14.26
N ALA A 100 9.01 1.22 13.89
CA ALA A 100 9.43 0.21 14.86
C ALA A 100 10.48 0.76 15.85
N LEU A 101 11.43 1.58 15.37
CA LEU A 101 12.39 2.27 16.23
C LEU A 101 11.73 3.27 17.18
N VAL A 102 10.71 3.99 16.73
CA VAL A 102 9.95 4.88 17.63
C VAL A 102 9.22 4.05 18.69
N PHE A 103 8.50 3.00 18.30
CA PHE A 103 7.68 2.21 19.22
C PHE A 103 8.51 1.45 20.27
N PHE A 104 9.62 0.83 19.90
CA PHE A 104 10.42 0.01 20.82
C PHE A 104 11.71 0.68 21.31
N GLY A 105 12.22 1.65 20.58
CA GLY A 105 13.40 2.44 20.95
C GLY A 105 13.04 3.67 21.78
N VAL A 106 12.31 4.61 21.20
CA VAL A 106 11.90 5.88 21.85
C VAL A 106 10.90 5.59 22.98
N LEU A 107 9.81 4.88 22.67
CA LEU A 107 8.80 4.48 23.66
C LEU A 107 9.20 3.24 24.47
N GLY A 108 10.46 2.80 24.34
CA GLY A 108 10.98 1.58 24.94
C GLY A 108 10.81 1.48 26.45
N ARG A 109 10.75 2.61 27.17
CA ARG A 109 10.52 2.59 28.64
C ARG A 109 9.15 2.00 29.01
N TRP A 110 8.17 2.07 28.12
CA TRP A 110 6.82 1.53 28.33
C TRP A 110 6.60 0.22 27.58
N THR A 111 7.29 0.01 26.45
CA THR A 111 7.03 -1.14 25.57
C THR A 111 7.93 -2.35 25.83
N THR A 112 9.12 -2.16 26.42
CA THR A 112 10.13 -3.26 26.54
C THR A 112 9.74 -4.42 27.46
N GLY A 113 8.85 -4.18 28.42
CA GLY A 113 8.39 -5.17 29.39
C GLY A 113 7.10 -5.90 28.98
N LEU A 114 6.45 -5.48 27.90
CA LEU A 114 5.11 -5.96 27.56
C LEU A 114 5.10 -7.44 27.15
N ARG A 115 3.93 -8.06 27.35
CA ARG A 115 3.61 -9.42 26.89
C ARG A 115 3.18 -9.39 25.42
N PRO A 116 3.29 -10.50 24.68
CA PRO A 116 3.05 -10.49 23.23
C PRO A 116 1.65 -10.01 22.84
N LEU A 117 0.60 -10.46 23.55
CA LEU A 117 -0.77 -10.03 23.28
C LEU A 117 -0.97 -8.54 23.58
N THR A 118 -0.36 -8.01 24.64
CA THR A 118 -0.41 -6.59 24.96
C THR A 118 0.29 -5.76 23.88
N ILE A 119 1.41 -6.25 23.33
CA ILE A 119 2.06 -5.61 22.18
C ILE A 119 1.13 -5.61 20.98
N LEU A 120 0.51 -6.74 20.63
CA LEU A 120 -0.42 -6.82 19.50
C LEU A 120 -1.58 -5.83 19.63
N LEU A 121 -2.21 -5.78 20.81
CA LEU A 121 -3.32 -4.87 21.09
C LEU A 121 -2.94 -3.39 20.98
N LEU A 122 -1.71 -3.03 21.35
CA LEU A 122 -1.19 -1.66 21.20
C LEU A 122 -0.69 -1.38 19.77
N ALA A 123 -0.21 -2.41 19.07
CA ALA A 123 0.31 -2.29 17.71
C ALA A 123 -0.81 -1.94 16.71
N LEU A 124 -2.06 -2.33 16.96
CA LEU A 124 -3.20 -1.99 16.08
C LEU A 124 -3.53 -0.48 16.09
N PRO A 125 -3.82 0.18 17.24
CA PRO A 125 -3.90 1.64 17.30
C PRO A 125 -2.62 2.35 16.85
N TRP A 126 -1.45 1.72 17.07
CA TRP A 126 -0.18 2.26 16.58
C TRP A 126 -0.13 2.29 15.05
N ALA A 127 -0.57 1.24 14.36
CA ALA A 127 -0.67 1.22 12.90
C ALA A 127 -1.58 2.33 12.37
N VAL A 128 -2.72 2.57 13.03
CA VAL A 128 -3.61 3.69 12.70
C VAL A 128 -2.88 5.02 12.88
N PHE A 129 -2.17 5.19 14.00
CA PHE A 129 -1.42 6.40 14.29
C PHE A 129 -0.29 6.64 13.27
N SER A 130 0.58 5.66 13.02
CA SER A 130 1.70 5.80 12.10
C SER A 130 1.25 6.01 10.67
N SER A 131 0.24 5.24 10.22
CA SER A 131 -0.36 5.42 8.90
C SER A 131 -0.99 6.81 8.76
N SER A 132 -1.79 7.25 9.73
CA SER A 132 -2.41 8.59 9.70
C SER A 132 -1.36 9.70 9.73
N MET A 133 -0.29 9.53 10.49
CA MET A 133 0.80 10.50 10.57
C MET A 133 1.51 10.62 9.23
N GLU A 134 1.79 9.51 8.55
CA GLU A 134 2.35 9.56 7.20
C GLU A 134 1.39 10.23 6.22
N TRP A 135 0.16 9.72 6.15
CA TRP A 135 -0.84 10.15 5.16
C TRP A 135 -1.25 11.60 5.30
N PHE A 136 -1.50 12.09 6.52
CA PHE A 136 -2.09 13.40 6.74
C PHE A 136 -1.09 14.47 7.20
N VAL A 137 0.12 14.07 7.59
CA VAL A 137 1.10 15.00 8.16
C VAL A 137 2.44 14.90 7.43
N LEU A 138 3.15 13.76 7.50
CA LEU A 138 4.52 13.69 7.03
C LEU A 138 4.61 13.80 5.52
N VAL A 139 3.87 12.97 4.79
CA VAL A 139 3.95 13.03 3.33
C VAL A 139 3.43 14.37 2.81
N PRO A 140 2.28 14.91 3.24
CA PRO A 140 1.84 16.22 2.77
C PRO A 140 2.70 17.42 3.19
N LEU A 141 3.49 17.33 4.27
CA LEU A 141 4.15 18.52 4.87
C LEU A 141 5.68 18.48 4.90
N LEU A 142 6.34 17.31 5.04
CA LEU A 142 7.76 17.22 5.37
C LEU A 142 8.51 16.08 4.67
N PRO A 143 9.53 16.39 3.84
CA PRO A 143 9.69 17.54 2.96
C PRO A 143 8.89 17.39 1.64
N PHE A 144 7.76 16.67 1.64
CA PHE A 144 7.18 16.11 0.41
C PHE A 144 5.83 16.72 0.00
N TRP A 145 5.78 18.04 -0.19
CA TRP A 145 4.70 18.81 -0.82
C TRP A 145 4.36 18.33 -2.26
N GLN A 146 3.77 17.14 -2.38
CA GLN A 146 3.61 16.42 -3.64
C GLN A 146 2.17 16.40 -4.12
N PRO A 147 1.88 16.96 -5.31
CA PRO A 147 0.55 16.89 -5.90
C PRO A 147 0.17 15.47 -6.37
N LEU A 148 1.10 14.69 -6.93
CA LEU A 148 0.78 13.42 -7.61
C LEU A 148 0.45 12.25 -6.66
N PHE A 149 1.07 12.17 -5.49
CA PHE A 149 1.04 10.93 -4.68
C PHE A 149 -0.05 10.88 -3.60
N THR A 150 -0.14 11.90 -2.76
CA THR A 150 -0.57 11.66 -1.37
C THR A 150 -2.03 11.33 -1.16
N LEU A 151 -2.90 11.62 -2.12
CA LEU A 151 -4.32 11.65 -1.84
C LEU A 151 -5.21 11.29 -3.04
N GLN A 152 -4.60 10.78 -4.12
CA GLN A 152 -5.35 10.11 -5.18
C GLN A 152 -5.76 8.70 -4.75
N GLN A 153 -5.01 8.08 -3.84
CA GLN A 153 -5.34 6.77 -3.32
C GLN A 153 -6.33 6.85 -2.15
N PRO A 154 -7.04 5.77 -1.80
CA PRO A 154 -7.80 5.72 -0.56
C PRO A 154 -6.92 5.41 0.66
N TYR A 155 -7.20 6.03 1.81
CA TYR A 155 -6.43 5.89 3.06
C TYR A 155 -6.24 4.45 3.54
N TRP A 156 -7.22 3.58 3.29
CA TRP A 156 -7.17 2.19 3.74
C TRP A 156 -5.94 1.43 3.20
N ILE A 157 -5.35 1.86 2.06
CA ILE A 157 -4.13 1.25 1.51
C ILE A 157 -2.96 1.47 2.47
N GLY A 158 -2.73 2.71 2.91
CA GLY A 158 -1.69 3.02 3.88
C GLY A 158 -1.93 2.29 5.21
N LEU A 159 -3.18 2.20 5.66
CA LEU A 159 -3.52 1.50 6.89
C LEU A 159 -3.25 0.00 6.80
N LEU A 160 -3.54 -0.62 5.65
CA LEU A 160 -3.29 -2.04 5.41
C LEU A 160 -1.79 -2.35 5.53
N VAL A 161 -0.95 -1.53 4.90
CA VAL A 161 0.52 -1.68 4.92
C VAL A 161 1.07 -1.59 6.35
N HIS A 162 0.69 -0.55 7.09
CA HIS A 162 1.10 -0.36 8.50
C HIS A 162 0.54 -1.47 9.40
N GLY A 163 -0.69 -1.91 9.15
CA GLY A 163 -1.31 -3.04 9.85
C GLY A 163 -0.52 -4.34 9.66
N SER A 164 -0.10 -4.64 8.43
CA SER A 164 0.76 -5.80 8.13
C SER A 164 2.11 -5.72 8.84
N SER A 165 2.71 -4.53 8.96
CA SER A 165 3.94 -4.35 9.74
C SER A 165 3.71 -4.57 11.25
N ALA A 166 2.64 -3.96 11.78
CA ALA A 166 2.29 -4.00 13.19
C ALA A 166 1.98 -5.41 13.72
N VAL A 167 1.39 -6.31 12.91
CA VAL A 167 1.15 -7.71 13.34
C VAL A 167 2.44 -8.48 13.61
N MET A 168 3.60 -8.00 13.17
CA MET A 168 4.91 -8.61 13.45
C MET A 168 5.53 -8.11 14.76
N TYR A 169 5.02 -7.03 15.35
CA TYR A 169 5.57 -6.43 16.57
C TYR A 169 5.64 -7.38 17.78
N PRO A 170 4.71 -8.34 17.99
CA PRO A 170 4.81 -9.33 19.06
C PRO A 170 6.11 -10.14 19.05
N LEU A 171 6.83 -10.25 17.93
CA LEU A 171 8.14 -10.91 17.87
C LEU A 171 9.21 -10.20 18.72
N PHE A 172 8.99 -8.93 19.09
CA PHE A 172 9.89 -8.18 19.98
C PHE A 172 10.18 -8.92 21.29
N VAL A 173 9.21 -9.68 21.82
CA VAL A 173 9.33 -10.41 23.09
C VAL A 173 10.51 -11.37 23.12
N ARG A 174 10.86 -11.95 21.96
CA ARG A 174 12.05 -12.78 21.79
C ARG A 174 13.29 -11.93 21.49
N LEU A 175 13.17 -10.95 20.58
CA LEU A 175 14.30 -10.15 20.10
C LEU A 175 14.94 -9.26 21.19
N ARG A 176 14.20 -8.91 22.24
CA ARG A 176 14.70 -8.12 23.38
C ARG A 176 15.71 -8.84 24.27
N TRP A 177 15.91 -10.14 24.10
CA TRP A 177 16.88 -10.95 24.86
C TRP A 177 18.11 -11.27 24.02
N THR A 178 19.26 -11.45 24.67
CA THR A 178 20.41 -12.06 23.98
C THR A 178 20.08 -13.50 23.59
N ARG A 179 20.70 -14.00 22.50
CA ARG A 179 20.49 -15.38 22.03
C ARG A 179 20.69 -16.38 23.18
N GLY A 180 19.79 -17.34 23.30
CA GLY A 180 19.80 -18.36 24.35
C GLY A 180 19.32 -17.91 25.74
N HIS A 181 18.93 -16.64 25.92
CA HIS A 181 18.52 -16.09 27.22
C HIS A 181 17.05 -15.67 27.29
N ALA A 182 16.30 -15.83 26.20
CA ALA A 182 14.86 -15.57 26.21
C ALA A 182 14.11 -16.65 27.01
N PRO A 183 13.10 -16.29 27.81
CA PRO A 183 12.22 -17.26 28.45
C PRO A 183 11.59 -18.23 27.45
N GLU A 184 11.42 -19.49 27.83
CA GLU A 184 10.88 -20.53 26.94
C GLU A 184 9.51 -20.17 26.34
N HIS A 185 8.64 -19.55 27.15
CA HIS A 185 7.32 -19.10 26.68
C HIS A 185 7.42 -18.02 25.59
N ASP A 186 8.34 -17.06 25.72
CA ASP A 186 8.58 -16.01 24.71
C ASP A 186 9.13 -16.62 23.42
N VAL A 187 10.01 -17.64 23.54
CA VAL A 187 10.57 -18.38 22.40
C VAL A 187 9.48 -19.17 21.66
N HIS A 188 8.67 -19.92 22.41
CA HIS A 188 7.60 -20.75 21.86
C HIS A 188 6.54 -19.90 21.15
N PHE A 189 6.10 -18.81 21.79
CA PHE A 189 5.18 -17.85 21.16
C PHE A 189 5.76 -17.31 19.86
N ALA A 190 6.99 -16.80 19.88
CA ALA A 190 7.60 -16.19 18.69
C ALA A 190 7.81 -17.20 17.56
N ASN A 191 8.12 -18.46 17.87
CA ASN A 191 8.21 -19.54 16.88
C ASN A 191 6.85 -19.80 16.22
N ILE A 192 5.79 -19.98 17.01
CA ILE A 192 4.43 -20.20 16.47
C ILE A 192 4.01 -19.02 15.60
N TRP A 193 4.22 -17.80 16.09
CA TRP A 193 3.85 -16.58 15.37
C TRP A 193 4.60 -16.44 14.05
N MET A 194 5.91 -16.70 14.05
CA MET A 194 6.71 -16.69 12.83
C MET A 194 6.30 -17.79 11.86
N MET A 195 5.99 -18.99 12.35
CA MET A 195 5.49 -20.08 11.49
C MET A 195 4.15 -19.72 10.84
N ALA A 196 3.24 -19.08 11.58
CA ALA A 196 1.98 -18.59 11.03
C ALA A 196 2.21 -17.49 9.98
N ALA A 197 3.12 -16.55 10.24
CA ALA A 197 3.49 -15.50 9.29
C ALA A 197 4.08 -16.06 7.99
N LEU A 198 4.97 -17.06 8.08
CA LEU A 198 5.56 -17.75 6.93
C LEU A 198 4.51 -18.58 6.17
N ALA A 199 3.62 -19.27 6.87
CA ALA A 199 2.51 -20.00 6.26
C ALA A 199 1.57 -19.05 5.50
N MET A 200 1.31 -17.85 6.04
CA MET A 200 0.53 -16.82 5.37
C MET A 200 1.23 -16.32 4.10
N ILE A 201 2.54 -16.03 4.15
CA ILE A 201 3.31 -15.65 2.95
C ILE A 201 3.25 -16.76 1.91
N ALA A 202 3.42 -18.02 2.32
CA ALA A 202 3.35 -19.15 1.41
C ALA A 202 1.96 -19.26 0.76
N ALA A 203 0.88 -19.12 1.54
CA ALA A 203 -0.49 -19.14 1.02
C ALA A 203 -0.75 -17.98 0.06
N LEU A 204 -0.36 -16.75 0.41
CA LEU A 204 -0.47 -15.59 -0.48
C LEU A 204 0.36 -15.76 -1.75
N GLY A 205 1.55 -16.35 -1.65
CA GLY A 205 2.43 -16.66 -2.78
C GLY A 205 1.84 -17.71 -3.70
N THR A 206 1.23 -18.76 -3.15
CA THR A 206 0.47 -19.75 -3.91
C THR A 206 -0.70 -19.09 -4.63
N ILE A 207 -1.55 -18.32 -3.92
CA ILE A 207 -2.66 -17.58 -4.55
C ILE A 207 -2.14 -16.64 -5.65
N ALA A 208 -1.00 -15.97 -5.43
CA ALA A 208 -0.38 -15.10 -6.45
C ALA A 208 0.02 -15.85 -7.71
N LEU A 209 0.69 -16.99 -7.52
CA LEU A 209 1.18 -17.81 -8.60
C LEU A 209 0.04 -18.39 -9.43
N PHE A 210 -1.01 -18.90 -8.79
CA PHE A 210 -2.18 -19.41 -9.50
C PHE A 210 -2.96 -18.28 -10.18
N GLY A 211 -3.17 -17.16 -9.47
CA GLY A 211 -3.82 -15.97 -9.99
C GLY A 211 -3.15 -15.41 -11.24
N SER A 212 -1.81 -15.41 -11.30
CA SER A 212 -1.06 -14.95 -12.49
C SER A 212 -1.19 -15.89 -13.70
N HIS A 213 -1.78 -17.08 -13.53
CA HIS A 213 -2.05 -18.04 -14.60
C HIS A 213 -3.56 -18.17 -14.88
N GLY A 214 -4.36 -17.17 -14.51
CA GLY A 214 -5.82 -17.18 -14.75
C GLY A 214 -6.61 -18.06 -13.78
N HIS A 215 -6.05 -18.35 -12.60
CA HIS A 215 -6.72 -19.12 -11.55
C HIS A 215 -6.83 -18.31 -10.26
N GLU A 216 -7.58 -17.21 -10.32
CA GLU A 216 -7.90 -16.42 -9.13
C GLU A 216 -8.87 -17.15 -8.18
N LEU A 217 -8.97 -16.64 -6.94
CA LEU A 217 -10.01 -17.10 -6.02
C LEU A 217 -11.40 -16.93 -6.68
N PRO A 218 -12.32 -17.89 -6.49
CA PRO A 218 -13.64 -17.86 -7.14
C PRO A 218 -14.36 -16.53 -6.94
N TRP A 219 -15.17 -16.15 -7.92
CA TRP A 219 -16.08 -15.01 -7.80
C TRP A 219 -17.09 -15.20 -6.67
N VAL A 220 -17.26 -14.18 -5.82
CA VAL A 220 -18.21 -14.16 -4.70
C VAL A 220 -18.94 -12.83 -4.69
N GLY A 221 -19.80 -12.63 -5.68
CA GLY A 221 -20.70 -11.47 -5.81
C GLY A 221 -22.17 -11.86 -5.68
N GLY A 222 -23.02 -10.87 -5.39
CA GLY A 222 -24.47 -11.01 -5.36
C GLY A 222 -25.16 -10.55 -6.65
N ASP A 223 -24.42 -9.98 -7.61
CA ASP A 223 -24.95 -9.48 -8.88
C ASP A 223 -23.91 -9.69 -10.00
N ARG A 224 -24.01 -10.85 -10.68
CA ARG A 224 -23.04 -11.27 -11.70
C ARG A 224 -23.09 -10.39 -12.95
N ASP A 225 -24.29 -9.98 -13.36
CA ASP A 225 -24.51 -9.19 -14.57
C ASP A 225 -23.94 -7.78 -14.38
N ALA A 226 -24.12 -7.17 -13.20
CA ALA A 226 -23.51 -5.89 -12.87
C ALA A 226 -21.98 -5.96 -12.86
N ASP A 227 -21.40 -7.02 -12.27
CA ASP A 227 -19.95 -7.20 -12.24
C ASP A 227 -19.38 -7.38 -13.65
N GLN A 228 -20.03 -8.20 -14.49
CA GLN A 228 -19.64 -8.38 -15.88
C GLN A 228 -19.74 -7.09 -16.69
N ALA A 229 -20.84 -6.34 -16.52
CA ALA A 229 -21.01 -5.05 -17.18
C ALA A 229 -19.94 -4.05 -16.75
N TYR A 230 -19.66 -3.92 -15.45
CA TYR A 230 -18.64 -3.01 -14.95
C TYR A 230 -17.23 -3.35 -15.47
N LEU A 231 -16.84 -4.63 -15.41
CA LEU A 231 -15.54 -5.09 -15.92
C LEU A 231 -15.37 -4.78 -17.41
N ARG A 232 -16.37 -5.11 -18.25
CA ARG A 232 -16.34 -4.81 -19.69
C ARG A 232 -16.30 -3.32 -19.96
N HIS A 233 -17.19 -2.56 -19.32
CA HIS A 233 -17.32 -1.13 -19.57
C HIS A 233 -16.09 -0.38 -19.11
N MET A 234 -15.60 -0.62 -17.88
CA MET A 234 -14.43 0.08 -17.36
C MET A 234 -13.16 -0.33 -18.12
N SER A 235 -13.02 -1.58 -18.55
CA SER A 235 -11.88 -2.00 -19.40
C SER A 235 -11.87 -1.24 -20.73
N THR A 236 -13.04 -1.11 -21.37
CA THR A 236 -13.21 -0.34 -22.62
C THR A 236 -12.96 1.16 -22.40
N HIS A 237 -13.46 1.71 -21.28
CA HIS A 237 -13.27 3.09 -20.89
C HIS A 237 -11.79 3.39 -20.65
N HIS A 238 -11.08 2.55 -19.89
CA HIS A 238 -9.64 2.67 -19.68
C HIS A 238 -8.84 2.54 -20.97
N ALA A 239 -9.24 1.67 -21.92
CA ALA A 239 -8.55 1.59 -23.20
C ALA A 239 -8.53 2.94 -23.95
N GLN A 240 -9.65 3.68 -23.95
CA GLN A 240 -9.70 5.03 -24.51
C GLN A 240 -8.90 6.05 -23.67
N GLY A 241 -8.98 5.96 -22.34
CA GLY A 241 -8.18 6.79 -21.43
C GLY A 241 -6.68 6.62 -21.63
N ILE A 242 -6.19 5.39 -21.77
CA ILE A 242 -4.79 5.07 -22.06
C ILE A 242 -4.36 5.67 -23.39
N GLU A 243 -5.20 5.58 -24.44
CA GLU A 243 -4.90 6.21 -25.73
C GLU A 243 -4.74 7.73 -25.59
N LEU A 244 -5.68 8.38 -24.90
CA LEU A 244 -5.66 9.82 -24.67
C LEU A 244 -4.44 10.25 -23.83
N ALA A 245 -4.13 9.50 -22.77
CA ALA A 245 -3.02 9.76 -21.88
C ALA A 245 -1.66 9.55 -22.57
N ARG A 246 -1.52 8.56 -23.46
CA ARG A 246 -0.30 8.38 -24.27
C ARG A 246 -0.04 9.60 -25.17
N ILE A 247 -1.09 10.14 -25.79
CA ILE A 247 -0.98 11.36 -26.61
C ILE A 247 -0.47 12.53 -25.75
N ALA A 248 -0.98 12.70 -24.52
CA ALA A 248 -0.51 13.75 -23.62
C ALA A 248 0.91 13.51 -23.09
N ALA A 249 1.28 12.27 -22.79
CA ALA A 249 2.64 11.92 -22.40
C ALA A 249 3.69 12.32 -23.47
N GLU A 250 3.29 12.38 -24.74
CA GLU A 250 4.13 12.82 -25.86
C GLU A 250 4.02 14.32 -26.15
N ARG A 251 2.81 14.89 -26.13
CA ARG A 251 2.53 16.21 -26.69
C ARG A 251 2.30 17.32 -25.66
N ALA A 252 2.00 16.99 -24.41
CA ALA A 252 1.71 18.00 -23.39
C ALA A 252 2.87 18.98 -23.26
N GLN A 253 2.58 20.28 -23.15
CA GLN A 253 3.60 21.32 -22.97
C GLN A 253 3.99 21.47 -21.51
N ASP A 254 3.01 21.39 -20.60
CA ASP A 254 3.23 21.34 -19.16
C ASP A 254 3.94 20.02 -18.75
N PRO A 255 5.16 20.09 -18.19
CA PRO A 255 5.87 18.91 -17.69
C PRO A 255 5.09 18.15 -16.62
N HIS A 256 4.31 18.84 -15.78
CA HIS A 256 3.50 18.21 -14.74
C HIS A 256 2.37 17.40 -15.37
N LEU A 257 1.63 18.00 -16.32
CA LEU A 257 0.60 17.30 -17.09
C LEU A 257 1.16 16.09 -17.84
N ARG A 258 2.36 16.20 -18.43
CA ARG A 258 3.03 15.08 -19.10
C ARG A 258 3.30 13.92 -18.13
N LYS A 259 3.72 14.22 -16.90
CA LYS A 259 4.01 13.24 -15.85
C LYS A 259 2.75 12.61 -15.28
N LEU A 260 1.72 13.42 -15.07
CA LEU A 260 0.39 12.94 -14.71
C LEU A 260 -0.17 12.00 -15.79
N ALA A 261 -0.02 12.33 -17.08
CA ALA A 261 -0.43 11.46 -18.18
C ALA A 261 0.35 10.13 -18.21
N GLN A 262 1.65 10.15 -17.89
CA GLN A 262 2.43 8.91 -17.72
C GLN A 262 1.89 8.05 -16.58
N LEU A 263 1.53 8.65 -15.44
CA LEU A 263 0.90 7.94 -14.32
C LEU A 263 -0.45 7.33 -14.74
N MET A 264 -1.32 8.10 -15.40
CA MET A 264 -2.61 7.63 -15.92
C MET A 264 -2.45 6.39 -16.83
N VAL A 265 -1.46 6.40 -17.72
CA VAL A 265 -1.16 5.24 -18.58
C VAL A 265 -0.78 4.02 -17.73
N ALA A 266 0.12 4.19 -16.76
CA ALA A 266 0.59 3.10 -15.92
C ALA A 266 -0.55 2.50 -15.06
N SER A 267 -1.33 3.36 -14.40
CA SER A 267 -2.47 2.97 -13.56
C SER A 267 -3.53 2.23 -14.36
N GLN A 268 -4.05 2.83 -15.44
CA GLN A 268 -5.14 2.22 -16.21
C GLN A 268 -4.71 0.95 -16.95
N LEU A 269 -3.44 0.83 -17.36
CA LEU A 269 -2.91 -0.44 -17.87
C LEU A 269 -2.87 -1.53 -16.79
N GLY A 270 -2.43 -1.17 -15.58
CA GLY A 270 -2.42 -2.09 -14.44
C GLY A 270 -3.83 -2.57 -14.07
N GLU A 271 -4.77 -1.62 -14.01
CA GLU A 271 -6.19 -1.89 -13.74
C GLU A 271 -6.81 -2.79 -14.82
N ASN A 272 -6.58 -2.52 -16.10
CA ASN A 272 -7.07 -3.38 -17.19
C ASN A 272 -6.52 -4.81 -17.12
N ARG A 273 -5.22 -4.98 -16.81
CA ARG A 273 -4.65 -6.33 -16.62
C ARG A 273 -5.36 -7.09 -15.50
N ILE A 274 -5.74 -6.41 -14.43
CA ILE A 274 -6.46 -7.03 -13.32
C ILE A 274 -7.89 -7.38 -13.74
N PHE A 275 -8.59 -6.48 -14.45
CA PHE A 275 -9.92 -6.75 -14.98
C PHE A 275 -9.93 -7.96 -15.93
N GLU A 276 -8.97 -8.03 -16.86
CA GLU A 276 -8.81 -9.14 -17.78
C GLU A 276 -8.54 -10.45 -17.02
N ASN A 277 -7.63 -10.44 -16.04
CA ASN A 277 -7.30 -11.62 -15.26
C ASN A 277 -8.48 -12.11 -14.40
N TRP A 278 -9.22 -11.18 -13.77
CA TRP A 278 -10.43 -11.50 -13.03
C TRP A 278 -11.52 -12.05 -13.95
N TRP A 279 -11.73 -11.44 -15.11
CA TRP A 279 -12.67 -11.94 -16.10
C TRP A 279 -12.34 -13.38 -16.51
N LEU A 280 -11.09 -13.63 -16.91
CA LEU A 280 -10.61 -14.96 -17.31
C LEU A 280 -10.75 -16.01 -16.19
N SER A 281 -10.61 -15.59 -14.94
CA SER A 281 -10.69 -16.50 -13.79
C SER A 281 -12.13 -16.75 -13.32
N TRP A 282 -13.03 -15.77 -13.50
CA TRP A 282 -14.37 -15.78 -12.91
C TRP A 282 -15.45 -16.22 -13.88
N PHE A 283 -15.22 -16.07 -15.19
CA PHE A 283 -16.23 -16.31 -16.21
C PHE A 283 -15.71 -17.21 -17.32
N ASP A 284 -16.58 -18.11 -17.79
CA ASP A 284 -16.23 -19.16 -18.76
C ASP A 284 -16.25 -18.67 -20.23
N THR A 285 -16.19 -17.36 -20.45
CA THR A 285 -16.28 -16.74 -21.78
C THR A 285 -15.16 -15.73 -21.95
N GLU A 286 -14.75 -15.43 -23.18
CA GLU A 286 -13.92 -14.26 -23.44
C GLU A 286 -14.70 -12.97 -23.12
N MET A 287 -13.99 -11.89 -22.76
CA MET A 287 -14.61 -10.60 -22.46
C MET A 287 -15.13 -9.99 -23.76
N PRO A 288 -16.46 -9.87 -23.96
CA PRO A 288 -16.99 -9.33 -25.20
C PRO A 288 -16.69 -7.83 -25.32
N ASP A 289 -16.35 -7.38 -26.52
CA ASP A 289 -16.24 -5.96 -26.82
C ASP A 289 -17.55 -5.23 -26.51
N CYS A 290 -17.46 -3.99 -26.03
CA CYS A 290 -18.64 -3.13 -25.96
C CYS A 290 -19.08 -2.75 -27.38
N SER A 291 -20.37 -2.90 -27.67
CA SER A 291 -21.04 -2.42 -28.88
C SER A 291 -20.97 -0.91 -29.02
N THR A 292 -21.29 -0.40 -30.22
CA THR A 292 -21.38 1.04 -30.48
C THR A 292 -22.41 1.73 -29.57
N GLU A 293 -23.53 1.06 -29.29
CA GLU A 293 -24.58 1.59 -28.42
C GLU A 293 -24.13 1.65 -26.96
N GLU A 294 -23.51 0.59 -26.44
CA GLU A 294 -22.93 0.57 -25.09
C GLU A 294 -21.88 1.69 -24.93
N ARG A 295 -20.98 1.86 -25.90
CA ARG A 295 -19.98 2.94 -25.88
C ARG A 295 -20.61 4.33 -25.90
N ALA A 296 -21.67 4.52 -26.69
CA ALA A 296 -22.36 5.81 -26.78
C ALA A 296 -23.14 6.14 -25.49
N ALA A 297 -23.66 5.13 -24.79
CA ALA A 297 -24.36 5.29 -23.52
C ALA A 297 -23.41 5.41 -22.31
N MET A 298 -22.15 4.99 -22.47
CA MET A 298 -21.16 4.98 -21.39
C MET A 298 -20.83 6.42 -20.94
N PRO A 299 -21.00 6.76 -19.65
CA PRO A 299 -20.70 8.09 -19.14
C PRO A 299 -19.26 8.50 -19.44
N GLY A 300 -19.04 9.73 -19.90
CA GLY A 300 -17.70 10.30 -20.12
C GLY A 300 -16.94 9.75 -21.33
N PHE A 301 -17.39 8.66 -21.94
CA PHE A 301 -16.76 8.10 -23.13
C PHE A 301 -16.76 9.13 -24.28
N LEU A 302 -15.60 9.33 -24.88
CA LEU A 302 -15.39 10.33 -25.91
C LEU A 302 -15.85 9.80 -27.26
N THR A 303 -16.53 10.65 -28.02
CA THR A 303 -16.87 10.38 -29.41
C THR A 303 -15.61 10.40 -30.28
N GLN A 304 -15.71 9.84 -31.49
CA GLN A 304 -14.61 9.90 -32.46
C GLN A 304 -14.23 11.34 -32.82
N ALA A 305 -15.21 12.25 -32.87
CA ALA A 305 -14.97 13.67 -33.12
C ALA A 305 -14.17 14.34 -31.99
N GLU A 306 -14.51 14.05 -30.73
CA GLU A 306 -13.78 14.57 -29.56
C GLU A 306 -12.36 14.00 -29.48
N MET A 307 -12.18 12.71 -29.73
CA MET A 307 -10.85 12.10 -29.84
C MET A 307 -10.02 12.75 -30.95
N HIS A 308 -10.62 13.00 -32.11
CA HIS A 308 -9.96 13.68 -33.23
C HIS A 308 -9.58 15.13 -32.88
N GLN A 309 -10.45 15.86 -32.17
CA GLN A 309 -10.20 17.21 -31.72
C GLN A 309 -8.95 17.29 -30.85
N VAL A 310 -8.79 16.40 -29.85
CA VAL A 310 -7.58 16.40 -29.02
C VAL A 310 -6.34 16.01 -29.84
N LYS A 311 -6.45 15.00 -30.71
CA LYS A 311 -5.35 14.54 -31.58
C LYS A 311 -4.86 15.62 -32.53
N THR A 312 -5.74 16.50 -33.00
CA THR A 312 -5.41 17.53 -34.00
C THR A 312 -5.27 18.93 -33.41
N ALA A 313 -5.49 19.09 -32.10
CA ALA A 313 -5.33 20.36 -31.42
C ALA A 313 -3.93 20.95 -31.69
N PRO A 314 -3.83 22.24 -32.07
CA PRO A 314 -2.56 22.94 -32.16
C PRO A 314 -1.79 22.85 -30.85
N SER A 315 -0.45 22.84 -30.91
CA SER A 315 0.40 22.62 -29.73
C SER A 315 0.10 23.58 -28.58
N GLU A 316 -0.22 24.85 -28.88
CA GLU A 316 -0.56 25.88 -27.88
C GLU A 316 -1.94 25.72 -27.24
N GLN A 317 -2.81 24.89 -27.82
CA GLN A 317 -4.16 24.59 -27.31
C GLN A 317 -4.27 23.15 -26.78
N PHE A 318 -3.24 22.33 -27.02
CA PHE A 318 -3.27 20.89 -26.74
C PHE A 318 -3.55 20.58 -25.26
N ASP A 319 -2.83 21.21 -24.34
CA ASP A 319 -2.99 20.94 -22.89
C ASP A 319 -4.41 21.23 -22.42
N THR A 320 -5.01 22.33 -22.91
CA THR A 320 -6.40 22.70 -22.57
C THR A 320 -7.39 21.67 -23.13
N ALA A 321 -7.23 21.29 -24.41
CA ALA A 321 -8.08 20.29 -25.05
C ALA A 321 -7.98 18.91 -24.36
N PHE A 322 -6.76 18.50 -23.98
CA PHE A 322 -6.54 17.26 -23.24
C PHE A 322 -7.20 17.32 -21.85
N VAL A 323 -6.97 18.38 -21.08
CA VAL A 323 -7.53 18.53 -19.73
C VAL A 323 -9.06 18.52 -19.77
N GLU A 324 -9.68 19.19 -20.74
CA GLU A 324 -11.14 19.18 -20.92
C GLU A 324 -11.67 17.77 -21.22
N ALA A 325 -11.07 17.09 -22.21
CA ALA A 325 -11.47 15.76 -22.65
C ALA A 325 -11.24 14.69 -21.56
N MET A 326 -10.05 14.67 -20.96
CA MET A 326 -9.70 13.71 -19.91
C MET A 326 -10.51 13.97 -18.63
N SER A 327 -10.81 15.23 -18.30
CA SER A 327 -11.70 15.51 -17.15
C SER A 327 -13.12 15.03 -17.41
N LYS A 328 -13.66 15.19 -18.63
CA LYS A 328 -14.97 14.60 -19.01
C LYS A 328 -14.93 13.08 -18.87
N HIS A 329 -13.89 12.45 -19.39
CA HIS A 329 -13.67 11.02 -19.33
C HIS A 329 -13.61 10.52 -17.88
N HIS A 330 -12.75 11.09 -17.04
CA HIS A 330 -12.63 10.71 -15.63
C HIS A 330 -13.93 10.90 -14.83
N ARG A 331 -14.71 11.95 -15.09
CA ARG A 331 -16.03 12.10 -14.46
C ARG A 331 -16.97 10.94 -14.78
N GLY A 332 -16.89 10.41 -16.00
CA GLY A 332 -17.63 9.23 -16.42
C GLY A 332 -17.23 7.96 -15.65
N ALA A 333 -15.93 7.69 -15.60
CA ALA A 333 -15.38 6.58 -14.84
C ALA A 333 -15.68 6.68 -13.34
N VAL A 334 -15.57 7.87 -12.73
CA VAL A 334 -15.96 8.12 -11.33
C VAL A 334 -17.42 7.74 -11.10
N LYS A 335 -18.33 8.11 -12.01
CA LYS A 335 -19.75 7.74 -11.91
C LYS A 335 -19.97 6.22 -12.00
N MET A 336 -19.31 5.54 -12.94
CA MET A 336 -19.40 4.08 -13.05
C MET A 336 -18.83 3.37 -11.83
N ALA A 337 -17.70 3.85 -11.31
CA ALA A 337 -17.04 3.30 -10.14
C ALA A 337 -17.86 3.52 -8.86
N ASP A 338 -18.53 4.66 -8.72
CA ASP A 338 -19.45 4.93 -7.61
C ASP A 338 -20.67 4.00 -7.64
N GLN A 339 -21.24 3.73 -8.82
CA GLN A 339 -22.32 2.75 -9.00
C GLN A 339 -21.89 1.35 -8.56
N MET A 340 -20.69 0.91 -8.98
CA MET A 340 -20.14 -0.39 -8.60
C MET A 340 -19.91 -0.48 -7.08
N TRP A 341 -19.33 0.56 -6.47
CA TRP A 341 -19.06 0.59 -5.04
C TRP A 341 -20.33 0.37 -4.17
N HIS A 342 -21.44 1.00 -4.57
CA HIS A 342 -22.74 0.90 -3.89
C HIS A 342 -23.57 -0.32 -4.29
N GLY A 343 -23.14 -1.08 -5.30
CA GLY A 343 -23.78 -2.30 -5.76
C GLY A 343 -23.57 -3.50 -4.83
N ASN A 344 -24.15 -4.64 -5.21
CA ASN A 344 -24.05 -5.91 -4.49
C ASN A 344 -23.09 -6.91 -5.16
N GLY A 345 -22.08 -6.41 -5.89
CA GLY A 345 -21.10 -7.22 -6.60
C GLY A 345 -19.99 -7.82 -5.72
N ASP A 346 -19.03 -8.49 -6.36
CA ASP A 346 -17.84 -9.03 -5.71
C ASP A 346 -17.09 -7.95 -4.92
N LEU A 347 -16.76 -8.25 -3.66
CA LEU A 347 -16.10 -7.28 -2.77
C LEU A 347 -14.78 -6.75 -3.34
N ARG A 348 -14.02 -7.58 -4.07
CA ARG A 348 -12.73 -7.16 -4.66
C ARG A 348 -12.96 -6.14 -5.76
N LEU A 349 -13.98 -6.34 -6.59
CA LEU A 349 -14.35 -5.41 -7.66
C LEU A 349 -14.86 -4.08 -7.09
N ARG A 350 -15.62 -4.14 -5.98
CA ARG A 350 -16.06 -2.94 -5.26
C ARG A 350 -14.91 -2.16 -4.65
N ILE A 351 -13.95 -2.84 -4.01
CA ILE A 351 -12.74 -2.20 -3.46
C ILE A 351 -11.94 -1.51 -4.57
N MET A 352 -11.78 -2.17 -5.72
CA MET A 352 -11.11 -1.59 -6.89
C MET A 352 -11.86 -0.37 -7.43
N ALA A 353 -13.19 -0.45 -7.57
CA ALA A 353 -14.01 0.67 -7.99
C ALA A 353 -13.87 1.87 -7.03
N HIS A 354 -13.87 1.63 -5.73
CA HIS A 354 -13.60 2.68 -4.75
C HIS A 354 -12.22 3.33 -4.94
N ALA A 355 -11.18 2.55 -5.26
CA ALA A 355 -9.85 3.07 -5.55
C ALA A 355 -9.82 3.90 -6.83
N ILE A 356 -10.35 3.39 -7.95
CA ILE A 356 -10.48 4.08 -9.24
C ILE A 356 -11.19 5.42 -9.07
N ARG A 357 -12.30 5.42 -8.32
CA ARG A 357 -13.07 6.62 -8.02
C ARG A 357 -12.19 7.67 -7.34
N HIS A 358 -11.46 7.33 -6.29
CA HIS A 358 -10.58 8.27 -5.59
C HIS A 358 -9.46 8.78 -6.50
N GLU A 359 -8.85 7.87 -7.25
CA GLU A 359 -7.70 8.16 -8.12
C GLU A 359 -8.08 9.19 -9.17
N GLN A 360 -9.14 8.91 -9.92
CA GLN A 360 -9.57 9.77 -11.02
C GLN A 360 -10.18 11.11 -10.54
N GLN A 361 -10.76 11.17 -9.34
CA GLN A 361 -11.13 12.46 -8.72
C GLN A 361 -9.91 13.32 -8.40
N GLY A 362 -8.83 12.70 -7.93
CA GLY A 362 -7.56 13.38 -7.70
C GLY A 362 -6.91 13.83 -9.00
N GLU A 363 -6.91 12.98 -10.04
CA GLU A 363 -6.36 13.32 -11.37
C GLU A 363 -7.06 14.52 -12.01
N ILE A 364 -8.40 14.62 -11.90
CA ILE A 364 -9.16 15.82 -12.33
C ILE A 364 -8.64 17.07 -11.62
N ALA A 365 -8.45 17.02 -10.30
CA ALA A 365 -7.98 18.17 -9.53
C ALA A 365 -6.58 18.61 -9.96
N LEU A 366 -5.67 17.66 -10.19
CA LEU A 366 -4.30 17.95 -10.61
C LEU A 366 -4.24 18.52 -12.03
N MET A 367 -5.04 17.98 -12.96
CA MET A 367 -5.17 18.54 -14.31
C MET A 367 -5.65 20.00 -14.31
N HIS A 368 -6.46 20.39 -13.34
CA HIS A 368 -6.89 21.79 -13.16
C HIS A 368 -5.94 22.63 -12.29
N GLY A 369 -4.71 22.16 -12.08
CA GLY A 369 -3.64 22.93 -11.44
C GLY A 369 -3.68 22.95 -9.92
N ALA A 370 -4.46 22.07 -9.27
CA ALA A 370 -4.40 21.93 -7.81
C ALA A 370 -2.99 21.54 -7.39
N ASN A 371 -2.38 22.32 -6.50
CA ASN A 371 -1.03 22.08 -6.01
C ASN A 371 -0.90 22.42 -4.51
N GLY A 372 0.23 21.99 -3.91
CA GLY A 372 0.57 22.28 -2.52
C GLY A 372 -0.57 21.99 -1.54
N VAL A 373 -0.85 22.95 -0.66
CA VAL A 373 -1.89 22.83 0.39
C VAL A 373 -3.30 22.70 -0.21
N ALA A 374 -3.57 23.32 -1.36
CA ALA A 374 -4.89 23.24 -2.00
C ALA A 374 -5.17 21.82 -2.52
N ALA A 375 -4.20 21.21 -3.19
CA ALA A 375 -4.28 19.79 -3.58
C ALA A 375 -4.47 18.89 -2.36
N VAL A 376 -3.70 19.14 -1.30
CA VAL A 376 -3.81 18.38 -0.05
C VAL A 376 -5.21 18.48 0.56
N THR A 377 -5.78 19.67 0.56
CA THR A 377 -7.12 19.92 1.11
C THR A 377 -8.21 19.24 0.27
N ILE A 378 -8.15 19.37 -1.05
CA ILE A 378 -9.11 18.76 -1.98
C ILE A 378 -9.13 17.26 -1.79
N ALA A 379 -7.95 16.65 -1.71
CA ALA A 379 -7.87 15.22 -1.77
C ALA A 379 -8.12 14.58 -0.38
N PHE A 380 -7.88 15.29 0.72
CA PHE A 380 -8.48 14.97 2.03
C PHE A 380 -10.02 15.01 1.99
N ARG A 381 -10.60 15.99 1.29
CA ARG A 381 -12.07 16.08 1.12
C ARG A 381 -12.62 14.94 0.25
N ASN A 382 -11.91 14.54 -0.81
CA ASN A 382 -12.29 13.44 -1.70
C ASN A 382 -12.25 12.08 -0.98
N MET A 383 -11.34 11.92 -0.01
CA MET A 383 -11.25 10.72 0.81
C MET A 383 -12.52 10.40 1.61
N LEU A 384 -13.31 11.42 1.96
CA LEU A 384 -14.49 11.28 2.82
C LEU A 384 -15.81 11.42 2.06
N ARG A 385 -15.79 11.91 0.81
CA ARG A 385 -16.99 12.28 0.05
C ARG A 385 -16.79 12.19 -1.45
N ASP A 386 -17.88 11.94 -2.18
CA ASP A 386 -17.92 12.26 -3.60
C ASP A 386 -17.95 13.78 -3.77
N ASN A 387 -16.99 14.35 -4.50
CA ASN A 387 -16.97 15.78 -4.79
C ASN A 387 -17.07 16.06 -6.29
N VAL A 388 -17.34 15.03 -7.11
CA VAL A 388 -17.39 15.16 -8.57
C VAL A 388 -18.83 15.06 -9.11
N ASN A 389 -19.77 14.63 -8.27
CA ASN A 389 -21.20 14.62 -8.55
C ASN A 389 -21.96 15.73 -7.83
#